data_AF-A0A1J9SSM6-F1
#
_entry.id   AF-A0A1J9SSM6-F1
#
_cell.length_a   1.000
_cell.length_b   1.000
_cell.length_c   1.000
_cell.angle_alpha   90.00
_cell.angle_beta   90.00
_cell.angle_gamma   90.00
#
_symmetry.space_group_name_H-M   'P 1'
#
loop_
_entity.id
_entity.type
_entity.pdbx_description
1 polymer ?
#
loop_
_entity_poly.entity_id
_entity_poly.type
_entity_poly.pdbx_seq_one_letter_code
_entity_poly.pdbx_strand_id
1 'polypeptide(L)'
;MVLGILTSHPHYEQTYYTEIAKRARLYHNVVAQFTPFSIDSKTDLISGLIYDTDTGKWKEQIFPIPSYIYDRSSFNEETNFEKAKSIIHSLHNRPTTTFLNNTLIDLSELHDVFLTNKKLSPYIPKFEIATIQNVFKLLLKTKDIIIRPTNIHSNESLYRVAYKNKTFHIDTINDAYHTSAQMKRTDEFISWYKRNIRSACYITHTMLQPPNQLTYPLHIRTILQKNKEQNWNVIGQFIQKSSFPNQLLFSVTDDSSLHSFSKIKYVLSSTGVQLLQDALQDIINEVFQTLDQSYSSLFELELSTIMDQKGAIWLMYVNTIPPYEHYIRHSDSLAEKIYHGPLKFSRFTP
;
A
#
# COMPACT_ATOMS: atom_id res chain seq x y z
N MET A 1 10.95 -11.92 -24.76
CA MET A 1 10.90 -10.67 -23.98
C MET A 1 11.41 -10.97 -22.58
N VAL A 2 12.15 -10.06 -21.93
CA VAL A 2 12.54 -10.20 -20.51
C VAL A 2 11.69 -9.25 -19.67
N LEU A 3 10.99 -9.80 -18.68
CA LEU A 3 10.35 -9.04 -17.60
C LEU A 3 11.30 -9.02 -16.41
N GLY A 4 11.87 -7.85 -16.11
CA GLY A 4 12.72 -7.63 -14.95
C GLY A 4 11.89 -7.28 -13.72
N ILE A 5 12.02 -8.03 -12.64
CA ILE A 5 11.43 -7.74 -11.34
C ILE A 5 12.49 -7.00 -10.52
N LEU A 6 12.25 -5.72 -10.26
CA LEU A 6 13.15 -4.88 -9.48
C LEU A 6 12.73 -4.90 -8.02
N THR A 7 13.61 -5.42 -7.15
CA THR A 7 13.36 -5.55 -5.72
C THR A 7 14.42 -4.80 -4.89
N SER A 8 14.11 -4.53 -3.62
CA SER A 8 15.04 -3.83 -2.73
C SER A 8 16.22 -4.69 -2.28
N HIS A 9 16.02 -6.00 -2.16
CA HIS A 9 17.07 -6.98 -1.90
C HIS A 9 16.81 -8.29 -2.66
N PRO A 10 17.83 -9.16 -2.82
CA PRO A 10 17.66 -10.48 -3.43
C PRO A 10 16.62 -11.32 -2.67
N HIS A 11 15.88 -12.18 -3.38
CA HIS A 11 14.89 -13.10 -2.82
C HIS A 11 13.74 -12.46 -2.03
N TYR A 12 13.52 -11.14 -2.12
CA TYR A 12 12.31 -10.49 -1.60
C TYR A 12 11.06 -11.11 -2.24
N GLU A 13 9.98 -11.32 -1.49
CA GLU A 13 8.72 -11.97 -1.92
C GLU A 13 8.92 -13.17 -2.88
N GLN A 14 9.94 -14.01 -2.62
CA GLN A 14 10.41 -15.00 -3.61
C GLN A 14 9.32 -15.97 -4.06
N THR A 15 8.40 -16.34 -3.17
CA THR A 15 7.26 -17.20 -3.51
C THR A 15 6.41 -16.56 -4.59
N TYR A 16 6.03 -15.29 -4.43
CA TYR A 16 5.23 -14.54 -5.40
C TYR A 16 5.93 -14.48 -6.77
N TYR A 17 7.20 -14.06 -6.78
CA TYR A 17 7.94 -13.91 -8.04
C TYR A 17 8.24 -15.24 -8.73
N THR A 18 8.44 -16.32 -7.95
CA THR A 18 8.59 -17.67 -8.51
C THR A 18 7.29 -18.14 -9.15
N GLU A 19 6.13 -17.86 -8.56
CA GLU A 19 4.84 -18.19 -9.17
C GLU A 19 4.57 -17.40 -10.45
N ILE A 20 4.97 -16.12 -10.52
CA ILE A 20 4.98 -15.37 -11.79
C ILE A 20 5.88 -16.09 -12.81
N ALA A 21 7.12 -16.41 -12.43
CA ALA A 21 8.11 -16.97 -13.33
C ALA A 21 7.73 -18.35 -13.89
N LYS A 22 7.09 -19.21 -13.09
CA LYS A 22 6.52 -20.50 -13.54
C LYS A 22 5.52 -20.35 -14.69
N ARG A 23 4.78 -19.24 -14.74
CA ARG A 23 3.76 -18.94 -15.76
C ARG A 23 4.32 -18.19 -16.96
N ALA A 24 5.58 -17.74 -16.91
CA ALA A 24 6.16 -16.84 -17.91
C ALA A 24 6.22 -17.44 -19.33
N ARG A 25 6.48 -18.75 -19.43
CA ARG A 25 6.54 -19.47 -20.72
C ARG A 25 5.24 -19.37 -21.52
N LEU A 26 4.09 -19.29 -20.85
CA LEU A 26 2.77 -19.13 -21.48
C LEU A 26 2.63 -17.80 -22.26
N TYR A 27 3.47 -16.81 -21.95
CA TYR A 27 3.45 -15.48 -22.58
C TYR A 27 4.70 -15.20 -23.42
N HIS A 28 5.60 -16.19 -23.55
CA HIS A 28 6.92 -16.04 -24.18
C HIS A 28 7.81 -14.99 -23.46
N ASN A 29 7.65 -14.91 -22.15
CA ASN A 29 8.47 -14.07 -21.26
C ASN A 29 9.54 -14.93 -20.60
N VAL A 30 10.71 -14.31 -20.41
CA VAL A 30 11.72 -14.73 -19.44
C VAL A 30 11.60 -13.79 -18.26
N VAL A 31 11.65 -14.30 -17.04
CA VAL A 31 11.59 -13.48 -15.82
C VAL A 31 12.97 -13.40 -15.20
N ALA A 32 13.40 -12.19 -14.92
CA ALA A 32 14.63 -11.89 -14.21
C ALA A 32 14.32 -11.15 -12.91
N GLN A 33 15.11 -11.35 -11.86
CA GLN A 33 15.06 -10.59 -10.62
C GLN A 33 16.40 -9.89 -10.40
N PHE A 34 16.35 -8.62 -10.01
CA PHE A 34 17.56 -7.83 -9.75
C PHE A 34 17.27 -6.69 -8.77
N THR A 35 18.34 -6.06 -8.28
CA THR A 35 18.27 -4.89 -7.40
C THR A 35 18.92 -3.68 -8.08
N PRO A 36 18.61 -2.43 -7.68
CA PRO A 36 19.27 -1.26 -8.27
C PRO A 36 20.80 -1.33 -8.16
N PHE A 37 21.31 -1.89 -7.07
CA PHE A 37 22.75 -1.98 -6.80
C PHE A 37 23.48 -3.07 -7.59
N SER A 38 22.74 -3.94 -8.28
CA SER A 38 23.31 -5.00 -9.12
C SER A 38 23.62 -4.57 -10.56
N ILE A 39 23.35 -3.30 -10.88
CA ILE A 39 23.55 -2.72 -12.20
C ILE A 39 24.95 -2.10 -12.27
N ASP A 40 25.75 -2.55 -13.24
CA ASP A 40 27.04 -1.93 -13.55
C ASP A 40 26.80 -0.69 -14.43
N SER A 41 27.10 0.48 -13.87
CA SER A 41 26.91 1.77 -14.53
C SER A 41 27.79 2.01 -15.76
N LYS A 42 28.83 1.19 -15.97
CA LYS A 42 29.72 1.30 -17.15
C LYS A 42 29.26 0.43 -18.31
N THR A 43 28.66 -0.72 -18.00
CA THR A 43 28.31 -1.73 -19.01
C THR A 43 26.82 -1.86 -19.27
N ASP A 44 25.97 -1.25 -18.43
CA ASP A 44 24.52 -1.45 -18.42
C ASP A 44 24.12 -2.94 -18.28
N LEU A 45 25.02 -3.75 -17.69
CA LEU A 45 24.78 -5.15 -17.39
C LEU A 45 24.36 -5.31 -15.93
N ILE A 46 23.51 -6.30 -15.69
CA ILE A 46 22.93 -6.63 -14.40
C ILE A 46 23.46 -7.98 -13.96
N SER A 47 23.97 -8.06 -12.74
CA SER A 47 24.25 -9.33 -12.07
C SER A 47 23.03 -9.74 -11.25
N GLY A 48 22.18 -10.61 -11.78
CA GLY A 48 20.90 -10.95 -11.16
C GLY A 48 20.53 -12.41 -11.32
N LEU A 49 19.26 -12.72 -11.09
CA LEU A 49 18.72 -14.07 -11.21
C LEU A 49 17.79 -14.16 -12.42
N ILE A 50 17.94 -15.20 -13.25
CA ILE A 50 16.97 -15.54 -14.30
C ILE A 50 16.29 -16.85 -13.92
N TYR A 51 14.97 -16.91 -14.02
CA TYR A 51 14.24 -18.13 -13.78
C TYR A 51 14.32 -19.06 -15.00
N ASP A 52 14.86 -20.25 -14.78
CA ASP A 52 14.91 -21.31 -15.78
C ASP A 52 13.65 -22.18 -15.63
N THR A 53 12.75 -22.09 -16.61
CA THR A 53 11.47 -22.81 -16.60
C THR A 53 11.60 -24.31 -16.81
N ASP A 54 12.71 -24.79 -17.38
CA ASP A 54 12.91 -26.22 -17.63
C ASP A 54 13.42 -26.92 -16.37
N THR A 55 14.29 -26.26 -15.60
CA THR A 55 14.81 -26.78 -14.31
C THR A 55 13.97 -26.35 -13.10
N GLY A 56 13.12 -25.34 -13.25
CA GLY A 56 12.29 -24.77 -12.20
C GLY A 56 13.07 -23.95 -11.16
N LYS A 57 14.28 -23.47 -11.49
CA LYS A 57 15.21 -22.81 -10.56
C LYS A 57 15.61 -21.42 -11.03
N TRP A 58 15.83 -20.53 -10.07
CA TRP A 58 16.53 -19.26 -10.31
C TRP A 58 18.03 -19.53 -10.47
N LYS A 59 18.65 -18.96 -11.50
CA LYS A 59 20.08 -19.07 -11.80
C LYS A 59 20.71 -17.69 -11.86
N GLU A 60 21.84 -17.52 -11.19
CA GLU A 60 22.67 -16.33 -11.31
C GLU A 60 23.16 -16.18 -12.75
N GLN A 61 22.90 -15.03 -13.35
CA GLN A 61 23.28 -14.70 -14.72
C GLN A 61 23.56 -13.20 -14.85
N ILE A 62 24.40 -12.88 -15.84
CA ILE A 62 24.61 -11.50 -16.28
C ILE A 62 23.75 -11.24 -17.51
N PHE A 63 22.94 -10.19 -17.49
CA PHE A 63 22.02 -9.84 -18.57
C PHE A 63 21.89 -8.32 -18.74
N PRO A 64 21.53 -7.82 -19.93
CA PRO A 64 21.29 -6.40 -20.14
C PRO A 64 20.02 -5.93 -19.40
N ILE A 65 19.90 -4.61 -19.17
CA ILE A 65 18.70 -4.01 -18.59
C ILE A 65 17.42 -4.46 -19.35
N PRO A 66 16.43 -5.06 -18.66
CA PRO A 66 15.19 -5.53 -19.29
C PRO A 66 14.38 -4.40 -19.95
N SER A 67 13.69 -4.75 -21.04
CA SER A 67 12.78 -3.83 -21.74
C SER A 67 11.52 -3.51 -20.93
N TYR A 68 11.12 -4.39 -20.01
CA TYR A 68 10.03 -4.15 -19.07
C TYR A 68 10.52 -4.36 -17.66
N ILE A 69 10.26 -3.39 -16.79
CA ILE A 69 10.60 -3.45 -15.37
C ILE A 69 9.32 -3.41 -14.54
N TYR A 70 9.10 -4.47 -13.77
CA TYR A 70 8.13 -4.51 -12.71
C TYR A 70 8.80 -4.07 -11.40
N ASP A 71 8.68 -2.78 -11.12
CA ASP A 71 9.25 -2.20 -9.91
C ASP A 71 8.35 -2.45 -8.69
N ARG A 72 8.90 -3.20 -7.74
CA ARG A 72 8.33 -3.46 -6.42
C ARG A 72 9.37 -3.24 -5.33
N SER A 73 10.32 -2.36 -5.58
CA SER A 73 11.34 -2.02 -4.60
C SER A 73 10.76 -1.13 -3.49
N SER A 74 11.05 -1.50 -2.25
CA SER A 74 10.72 -0.71 -1.05
C SER A 74 11.95 -0.67 -0.16
N PHE A 75 12.48 0.53 0.10
CA PHE A 75 13.67 0.72 0.93
C PHE A 75 13.30 1.45 2.22
N ASN A 76 13.72 0.88 3.35
CA ASN A 76 13.40 1.41 4.67
C ASN A 76 14.54 2.27 5.26
N GLU A 77 15.73 2.24 4.66
CA GLU A 77 16.92 2.97 5.13
C GLU A 77 17.22 4.18 4.23
N GLU A 78 17.34 5.37 4.82
CA GLU A 78 17.54 6.64 4.09
C GLU A 78 18.74 6.62 3.11
N THR A 79 19.87 6.04 3.52
CA THR A 79 21.10 6.04 2.71
C THR A 79 21.04 5.10 1.51
N ASN A 80 20.37 3.96 1.65
CA ASN A 80 20.14 3.02 0.57
C ASN A 80 19.01 3.52 -0.34
N PHE A 81 17.99 4.16 0.23
CA PHE A 81 16.88 4.73 -0.51
C PHE A 81 17.34 5.81 -1.50
N GLU A 82 18.14 6.80 -1.10
CA GLU A 82 18.56 7.88 -2.02
C GLU A 82 19.42 7.38 -3.18
N LYS A 83 20.33 6.43 -2.91
CA LYS A 83 21.14 5.79 -3.97
C LYS A 83 20.27 4.97 -4.91
N ALA A 84 19.37 4.13 -4.36
CA ALA A 84 18.44 3.34 -5.15
C ALA A 84 17.52 4.22 -6.00
N LYS A 85 16.98 5.29 -5.41
CA LYS A 85 16.12 6.28 -6.06
C LYS A 85 16.79 6.91 -7.26
N SER A 86 18.06 7.31 -7.14
CA SER A 86 18.84 7.85 -8.27
C SER A 86 18.98 6.84 -9.41
N ILE A 87 19.24 5.57 -9.10
CA ILE A 87 19.36 4.49 -10.09
C ILE A 87 17.99 4.21 -10.75
N ILE A 88 16.92 4.09 -9.97
CA ILE A 88 15.55 3.85 -10.46
C ILE A 88 15.11 5.02 -11.36
N HIS A 89 15.39 6.25 -10.95
CA HIS A 89 15.10 7.44 -11.77
C HIS A 89 15.86 7.40 -13.11
N SER A 90 17.13 7.01 -13.10
CA SER A 90 17.91 6.79 -14.33
C SER A 90 17.25 5.75 -15.23
N LEU A 91 16.78 4.63 -14.67
CA LEU A 91 16.08 3.58 -15.42
C LEU A 91 14.76 4.09 -16.04
N HIS A 92 13.97 4.89 -15.32
CA HIS A 92 12.74 5.50 -15.84
C HIS A 92 12.99 6.42 -17.05
N ASN A 93 14.16 7.06 -17.11
CA ASN A 93 14.53 7.96 -18.20
C ASN A 93 15.09 7.22 -19.44
N ARG A 94 15.19 5.90 -19.41
CA ARG A 94 15.69 5.11 -20.55
C ARG A 94 14.58 4.90 -21.59
N PRO A 95 14.79 5.26 -22.86
CA PRO A 95 13.75 5.14 -23.89
C PRO A 95 13.42 3.68 -24.26
N THR A 96 14.29 2.73 -23.92
CA THR A 96 14.13 1.30 -24.24
C THR A 96 13.49 0.50 -23.12
N THR A 97 13.08 1.15 -22.03
CA THR A 97 12.60 0.49 -20.81
C THR A 97 11.23 1.04 -20.42
N THR A 98 10.26 0.15 -20.30
CA THR A 98 8.90 0.47 -19.84
C THR A 98 8.70 -0.03 -18.42
N PHE A 99 8.28 0.86 -17.52
CA PHE A 99 7.95 0.50 -16.15
C PHE A 99 6.48 0.12 -16.03
N LEU A 100 6.22 -0.98 -15.32
CA LEU A 100 4.85 -1.39 -14.97
C LEU A 100 4.33 -0.52 -13.82
N ASN A 101 5.17 -0.31 -12.81
CA ASN A 101 4.88 0.51 -11.64
C ASN A 101 6.00 1.53 -11.45
N ASN A 102 5.68 2.61 -10.74
CA ASN A 102 6.64 3.59 -10.27
C ASN A 102 6.59 3.65 -8.75
N THR A 103 7.61 3.08 -8.09
CA THR A 103 7.73 3.11 -6.62
C THR A 103 8.23 4.45 -6.09
N LEU A 104 8.65 5.36 -6.98
CA LEU A 104 9.04 6.73 -6.63
C LEU A 104 7.84 7.67 -6.44
N ILE A 105 6.62 7.21 -6.69
CA ILE A 105 5.41 7.98 -6.41
C ILE A 105 5.35 8.23 -4.90
N ASP A 106 5.43 9.51 -4.52
CA ASP A 106 5.25 9.90 -3.13
C ASP A 106 3.76 9.75 -2.76
N LEU A 107 3.47 8.78 -1.91
CA LEU A 107 2.11 8.50 -1.45
C LEU A 107 1.51 9.67 -0.64
N SER A 108 2.35 10.57 -0.11
CA SER A 108 1.89 11.80 0.52
C SER A 108 1.37 12.81 -0.51
N GLU A 109 2.01 12.89 -1.68
CA GLU A 109 1.55 13.73 -2.79
C GLU A 109 0.23 13.21 -3.39
N LEU A 110 0.00 11.90 -3.39
CA LEU A 110 -1.27 11.32 -3.87
C LEU A 110 -2.48 11.90 -3.16
N HIS A 111 -2.37 12.20 -1.86
CA HIS A 111 -3.45 12.84 -1.12
C HIS A 111 -3.80 14.22 -1.68
N ASP A 112 -2.78 15.06 -1.91
CA ASP A 112 -2.97 16.39 -2.48
C ASP A 112 -3.57 16.31 -3.89
N VAL A 113 -3.09 15.38 -4.72
CA VAL A 113 -3.64 15.12 -6.06
C VAL A 113 -5.12 14.72 -5.95
N PHE A 114 -5.49 13.79 -5.06
CA PHE A 114 -6.88 13.37 -4.87
C PHE A 114 -7.79 14.49 -4.37
N LEU A 115 -7.28 15.42 -3.56
CA LEU A 115 -8.03 16.59 -3.11
C LEU A 115 -8.36 17.55 -4.26
N THR A 116 -7.60 17.57 -5.35
CA THR A 116 -7.93 18.39 -6.54
C THR A 116 -9.13 17.85 -7.31
N ASN A 117 -9.42 16.54 -7.22
CA ASN A 117 -10.60 15.94 -7.83
C ASN A 117 -11.84 16.21 -6.94
N LYS A 118 -12.76 17.04 -7.44
CA LYS A 118 -13.98 17.43 -6.72
C LYS A 118 -14.93 16.28 -6.40
N LYS A 119 -14.89 15.19 -7.17
CA LYS A 119 -15.73 14.01 -6.96
C LYS A 119 -15.07 13.00 -6.01
N LEU A 120 -13.75 12.97 -5.96
CA LEU A 120 -13.00 12.10 -5.04
C LEU A 120 -12.79 12.74 -3.66
N SER A 121 -12.50 14.03 -3.61
CA SER A 121 -12.20 14.76 -2.36
C SER A 121 -13.22 14.60 -1.22
N PRO A 122 -14.54 14.40 -1.45
CA PRO A 122 -15.48 14.09 -0.37
C PRO A 122 -15.19 12.78 0.37
N TYR A 123 -14.54 11.81 -0.29
CA TYR A 123 -14.15 10.52 0.28
C TYR A 123 -12.78 10.57 0.97
N ILE A 124 -12.04 11.68 0.85
CA ILE A 124 -10.69 11.79 1.40
C ILE A 124 -10.79 12.33 2.84
N PRO A 125 -10.24 11.62 3.85
CA PRO A 125 -10.23 12.12 5.22
C PRO A 125 -9.33 13.36 5.32
N LYS A 126 -9.77 14.31 6.14
CA LYS A 126 -8.94 15.46 6.51
C LYS A 126 -7.94 15.05 7.58
N PHE A 127 -6.66 15.24 7.30
CA PHE A 127 -5.59 15.12 8.27
C PHE A 127 -4.78 16.41 8.36
N GLU A 128 -4.06 16.59 9.46
CA GLU A 128 -3.08 17.67 9.63
C GLU A 128 -1.70 17.03 9.87
N ILE A 129 -0.62 17.73 9.53
CA ILE A 129 0.72 17.34 9.99
C ILE A 129 0.68 17.27 11.52
N ALA A 130 1.22 16.20 12.09
CA ALA A 130 1.14 15.90 13.52
C ALA A 130 2.11 16.75 14.34
N THR A 131 2.06 18.08 14.20
CA THR A 131 2.72 19.02 15.11
C THR A 131 2.07 18.96 16.48
N ILE A 132 2.82 19.27 17.55
CA ILE A 132 2.27 19.24 18.92
C ILE A 132 1.06 20.17 19.07
N GLN A 133 1.05 21.31 18.38
CA GLN A 133 -0.07 22.24 18.35
C GLN A 133 -1.31 21.63 17.69
N ASN A 134 -1.15 21.01 16.51
CA ASN A 134 -2.27 20.36 15.81
C ASN A 134 -2.80 19.16 16.60
N VAL A 135 -1.91 18.35 17.17
CA VAL A 135 -2.26 17.23 18.06
C VAL A 135 -3.10 17.71 19.24
N PHE A 136 -2.67 18.75 19.96
CA PHE A 136 -3.46 19.30 21.07
C PHE A 136 -4.79 19.91 20.61
N LYS A 137 -4.78 20.69 19.52
CA LYS A 137 -5.99 21.29 18.93
C LYS A 137 -7.03 20.21 18.60
N LEU A 138 -6.61 19.12 17.95
CA LEU A 138 -7.50 18.04 17.54
C LEU A 138 -7.95 17.19 18.73
N LEU A 139 -7.07 16.90 19.68
CA LEU A 139 -7.41 16.23 20.95
C LEU A 139 -8.43 17.04 21.74
N LEU A 140 -8.27 18.36 21.84
CA LEU A 140 -9.22 19.21 22.55
C LEU A 140 -10.61 19.14 21.93
N LYS A 141 -10.69 19.12 20.59
CA LYS A 141 -11.94 19.07 19.82
C LYS A 141 -12.61 17.69 19.87
N THR A 142 -11.85 16.61 19.74
CA THR A 142 -12.42 15.27 19.44
C THR A 142 -12.17 14.22 20.52
N LYS A 143 -11.23 14.47 21.43
CA LYS A 143 -10.85 13.59 22.55
C LYS A 143 -10.24 12.24 22.16
N ASP A 144 -10.23 11.86 20.88
CA ASP A 144 -9.69 10.59 20.39
C ASP A 144 -9.14 10.78 18.98
N ILE A 145 -7.83 10.58 18.83
CA ILE A 145 -7.12 10.82 17.58
C ILE A 145 -6.18 9.67 17.25
N ILE A 146 -5.84 9.60 15.97
CA ILE A 146 -4.75 8.79 15.44
C ILE A 146 -3.61 9.73 15.06
N ILE A 147 -2.39 9.29 15.36
CA ILE A 147 -1.14 9.86 14.87
C ILE A 147 -0.41 8.71 14.17
N ARG A 148 -0.20 8.81 12.86
CA ARG A 148 0.42 7.75 12.07
C ARG A 148 1.51 8.29 11.15
N PRO A 149 2.48 7.46 10.75
CA PRO A 149 3.44 7.85 9.73
C PRO A 149 2.75 8.23 8.42
N THR A 150 3.33 9.19 7.71
CA THR A 150 2.88 9.58 6.36
C THR A 150 3.16 8.45 5.36
N ASN A 151 4.35 7.84 5.45
CA ASN A 151 4.72 6.68 4.65
C ASN A 151 4.10 5.40 5.25
N ILE A 152 3.19 4.77 4.51
CA ILE A 152 2.51 3.54 4.94
C ILE A 152 3.42 2.30 4.96
N HIS A 153 4.60 2.37 4.35
CA HIS A 153 5.61 1.31 4.32
C HIS A 153 6.68 1.46 5.40
N SER A 154 6.60 2.49 6.24
CA SER A 154 7.58 2.67 7.31
C SER A 154 7.35 1.66 8.44
N ASN A 155 8.45 1.22 9.06
CA ASN A 155 8.40 0.39 10.28
C ASN A 155 8.12 1.23 11.55
N GLU A 156 7.67 2.47 11.38
CA GLU A 156 7.39 3.38 12.47
C GLU A 156 6.03 3.08 13.12
N SER A 157 5.86 3.45 14.38
CA SER A 157 4.64 3.10 15.13
C SER A 157 3.49 4.07 14.86
N LEU A 158 2.26 3.55 14.94
CA LEU A 158 1.04 4.34 14.99
C LEU A 158 0.65 4.53 16.44
N TYR A 159 0.09 5.70 16.72
CA TYR A 159 -0.36 6.06 18.05
C TYR A 159 -1.84 6.39 18.02
N ARG A 160 -2.62 5.74 18.88
CA ARG A 160 -3.94 6.26 19.24
C ARG A 160 -3.78 7.03 20.54
N VAL A 161 -4.25 8.28 20.54
CA VAL A 161 -4.23 9.13 21.73
C VAL A 161 -5.65 9.51 22.08
N ALA A 162 -6.11 9.05 23.24
CA ALA A 162 -7.41 9.41 23.80
C ALA A 162 -7.23 10.25 25.08
N TYR A 163 -7.91 11.38 25.17
CA TYR A 163 -7.90 12.24 26.34
C TYR A 163 -9.20 12.10 27.13
N LYS A 164 -9.15 11.37 28.25
CA LYS A 164 -10.29 11.07 29.11
C LYS A 164 -9.89 11.22 30.57
N ASN A 165 -10.80 11.71 31.42
CA ASN A 165 -10.57 11.83 32.87
C ASN A 165 -9.25 12.57 33.21
N LYS A 166 -8.96 13.66 32.49
CA LYS A 166 -7.73 14.45 32.61
C LYS A 166 -6.43 13.63 32.43
N THR A 167 -6.49 12.53 31.69
CA THR A 167 -5.38 11.61 31.44
C THR A 167 -5.27 11.36 29.94
N PHE A 168 -4.05 11.38 29.42
CA PHE A 168 -3.73 10.91 28.07
C PHE A 168 -3.56 9.40 28.13
N HIS A 169 -4.37 8.68 27.36
CA HIS A 169 -4.25 7.25 27.12
C HIS A 169 -3.62 7.09 25.74
N ILE A 170 -2.48 6.41 25.69
CA ILE A 170 -1.69 6.26 24.48
C ILE A 170 -1.54 4.78 24.19
N ASP A 171 -2.08 4.34 23.06
CA ASP A 171 -1.77 3.03 22.50
C ASP A 171 -0.70 3.21 21.43
N THR A 172 0.44 2.55 21.59
CA THR A 172 1.51 2.47 20.60
C THR A 172 1.43 1.13 19.89
N ILE A 173 1.26 1.19 18.58
CA ILE A 173 1.03 0.02 17.73
C ILE A 173 2.11 -0.04 16.65
N ASN A 174 2.75 -1.20 16.55
CA ASN A 174 3.61 -1.61 15.45
C ASN A 174 3.22 -3.06 15.08
N ASP A 175 3.70 -3.56 13.94
CA ASP A 175 3.60 -4.94 13.49
C ASP A 175 4.07 -5.94 14.57
N ALA A 176 5.09 -5.57 15.35
CA ALA A 176 5.68 -6.47 16.35
C ALA A 176 5.06 -6.39 17.76
N TYR A 177 4.41 -5.28 18.12
CA TYR A 177 3.93 -5.10 19.49
C TYR A 177 2.83 -4.04 19.63
N HIS A 178 2.07 -4.20 20.72
CA HIS A 178 1.08 -3.26 21.19
C HIS A 178 1.36 -2.92 22.65
N THR A 179 1.57 -1.64 22.95
CA THR A 179 1.77 -1.17 24.33
C THR A 179 0.85 -0.02 24.65
N SER A 180 0.38 0.04 25.89
CA SER A 180 -0.48 1.13 26.37
C SER A 180 0.20 1.88 27.51
N ALA A 181 0.13 3.20 27.47
CA ALA A 181 0.65 4.10 28.50
C ALA A 181 -0.41 5.11 28.93
N GLN A 182 -0.28 5.57 30.17
CA GLN A 182 -1.12 6.64 30.71
C GLN A 182 -0.25 7.77 31.23
N MET A 183 -0.59 9.01 30.88
CA MET A 183 0.12 10.21 31.31
C MET A 183 -0.89 11.20 31.85
N LYS A 184 -0.71 11.64 33.10
CA LYS A 184 -1.64 12.59 33.73
C LYS A 184 -1.23 14.03 33.48
N ARG A 185 0.09 14.26 33.37
CA ARG A 185 0.61 15.61 33.22
C ARG A 185 0.87 15.95 31.76
N THR A 186 0.62 17.20 31.39
CA THR A 186 0.82 17.70 30.03
C THR A 186 2.30 17.70 29.63
N ASP A 187 3.22 17.94 30.57
CA ASP A 187 4.67 17.93 30.32
C ASP A 187 5.22 16.52 30.06
N GLU A 188 4.66 15.50 30.73
CA GLU A 188 4.94 14.08 30.42
C GLU A 188 4.53 13.75 28.98
N PHE A 189 3.32 14.15 28.58
CA PHE A 189 2.81 13.94 27.22
C PHE A 189 3.67 14.64 26.16
N ILE A 190 4.06 15.90 26.38
CA ILE A 190 4.94 16.64 25.46
C ILE A 190 6.31 15.96 25.34
N SER A 191 6.86 15.47 26.46
CA SER A 191 8.16 14.78 26.48
C SER A 191 8.09 13.44 25.75
N TRP A 192 6.99 12.71 25.90
CA TRP A 192 6.72 11.49 25.13
C TRP A 192 6.59 11.81 23.64
N TYR A 193 5.79 12.82 23.27
CA TYR A 193 5.58 13.22 21.88
C TYR A 193 6.93 13.53 21.20
N LYS A 194 7.78 14.35 21.83
CA LYS A 194 9.08 14.74 21.26
C LYS A 194 10.04 13.56 21.03
N ARG A 195 9.90 12.50 21.82
CA ARG A 195 10.74 11.30 21.74
C ARG A 195 10.29 10.36 20.62
N ASN A 196 8.99 10.30 20.36
CA ASN A 196 8.38 9.27 19.52
C ASN A 196 7.91 9.80 18.15
N ILE A 197 7.52 11.08 18.07
CA ILE A 197 6.90 11.64 16.87
C ILE A 197 7.82 12.67 16.24
N ARG A 198 8.33 12.33 15.05
CA ARG A 198 9.01 13.26 14.15
C ARG A 198 7.95 13.96 13.32
N SER A 199 7.53 15.16 13.74
CA SER A 199 6.32 15.80 13.22
C SER A 199 6.22 15.89 11.69
N ALA A 200 7.33 16.06 10.98
CA ALA A 200 7.35 16.13 9.51
C ALA A 200 6.99 14.80 8.83
N CYS A 201 7.18 13.67 9.52
CA CYS A 201 6.95 12.32 9.00
C CYS A 201 5.60 11.73 9.46
N TYR A 202 4.80 12.49 10.21
CA TYR A 202 3.56 12.01 10.80
C TYR A 202 2.39 12.92 10.50
N ILE A 203 1.23 12.30 10.33
CA ILE A 203 -0.06 12.97 10.21
C ILE A 203 -0.96 12.61 11.38
N THR A 204 -1.91 13.48 11.70
CA THR A 204 -2.93 13.25 12.70
C THR A 204 -4.33 13.49 12.16
N HIS A 205 -5.26 12.63 12.55
CA HIS A 205 -6.68 12.75 12.23
C HIS A 205 -7.54 12.23 13.37
N THR A 206 -8.82 12.59 13.36
CA THR A 206 -9.79 12.08 14.33
C THR A 206 -9.96 10.57 14.18
N MET A 207 -10.09 9.86 15.30
CA MET A 207 -10.39 8.43 15.27
C MET A 207 -11.80 8.21 14.70
N LEU A 208 -11.87 7.49 13.58
CA LEU A 208 -13.14 7.10 12.97
C LEU A 208 -13.84 6.09 13.88
N GLN A 209 -15.07 6.39 14.26
CA GLN A 209 -15.85 5.52 15.13
C GLN A 209 -16.45 4.36 14.33
N PRO A 210 -16.54 3.16 14.93
CA PRO A 210 -17.11 2.00 14.27
C PRO A 210 -18.64 2.07 14.15
N PRO A 211 -19.24 1.40 13.15
CA PRO A 211 -20.68 1.08 13.18
C PRO A 211 -21.09 0.47 14.52
N ASN A 212 -22.28 0.80 15.03
CA ASN A 212 -22.72 0.41 16.39
C ASN A 212 -22.66 -1.10 16.69
N GLN A 213 -22.76 -1.93 15.66
CA GLN A 213 -22.75 -3.40 15.76
C GLN A 213 -21.34 -3.98 15.69
N LEU A 214 -20.34 -3.14 15.41
CA LEU A 214 -18.95 -3.50 15.26
C LEU A 214 -18.13 -2.87 16.37
N THR A 215 -17.07 -3.58 16.76
CA THR A 215 -16.10 -3.06 17.72
C THR A 215 -15.13 -2.09 17.08
N TYR A 216 -14.96 -2.14 15.74
CA TYR A 216 -14.01 -1.33 14.98
C TYR A 216 -14.56 -0.97 13.59
N PRO A 217 -14.05 0.11 12.97
CA PRO A 217 -14.51 0.53 11.65
C PRO A 217 -14.39 -0.63 10.67
N LEU A 218 -15.23 -0.62 9.64
CA LEU A 218 -15.18 -1.67 8.63
C LEU A 218 -14.11 -1.29 7.61
N HIS A 219 -12.99 -2.00 7.62
CA HIS A 219 -11.89 -1.79 6.69
C HIS A 219 -12.04 -2.70 5.46
N ILE A 220 -12.03 -2.11 4.28
CA ILE A 220 -12.19 -2.79 3.01
C ILE A 220 -10.94 -2.55 2.17
N ARG A 221 -10.32 -3.66 1.76
CA ARG A 221 -9.19 -3.70 0.84
C ARG A 221 -9.67 -4.03 -0.54
N THR A 222 -9.40 -3.15 -1.49
CA THR A 222 -9.69 -3.38 -2.90
C THR A 222 -8.36 -3.50 -3.64
N ILE A 223 -8.15 -4.64 -4.29
CA ILE A 223 -6.93 -4.95 -5.04
C ILE A 223 -7.24 -4.84 -6.52
N LEU A 224 -6.41 -4.08 -7.23
CA LEU A 224 -6.66 -3.70 -8.61
C LEU A 224 -5.41 -3.92 -9.46
N GLN A 225 -5.63 -4.37 -10.69
CA GLN A 225 -4.60 -4.50 -11.71
C GLN A 225 -5.16 -4.02 -13.05
N LYS A 226 -4.30 -3.40 -13.87
CA LYS A 226 -4.62 -3.12 -15.27
C LYS A 226 -4.63 -4.41 -16.08
N ASN A 227 -5.58 -4.53 -17.00
CA ASN A 227 -5.59 -5.62 -17.98
C ASN A 227 -4.67 -5.31 -19.16
N LYS A 228 -4.67 -6.18 -20.18
CA LYS A 228 -3.85 -6.03 -21.39
C LYS A 228 -4.24 -4.79 -22.22
N GLU A 229 -5.47 -4.31 -22.09
CA GLU A 229 -5.97 -3.06 -22.68
C GLU A 229 -5.67 -1.83 -21.81
N GLN A 230 -4.88 -1.98 -20.75
CA GLN A 230 -4.54 -0.95 -19.76
C GLN A 230 -5.73 -0.40 -18.97
N ASN A 231 -6.89 -1.08 -19.02
CA ASN A 231 -8.04 -0.73 -18.21
C ASN A 231 -7.89 -1.32 -16.81
N TRP A 232 -8.14 -0.51 -15.79
CA TRP A 232 -8.15 -0.94 -14.42
C TRP A 232 -9.27 -1.95 -14.12
N ASN A 233 -8.96 -3.01 -13.39
CA ASN A 233 -9.92 -4.01 -12.95
C ASN A 233 -9.75 -4.31 -11.46
N VAL A 234 -10.88 -4.44 -10.76
CA VAL A 234 -10.92 -5.00 -9.41
C VAL A 234 -10.69 -6.51 -9.51
N ILE A 235 -9.57 -6.99 -8.98
CA ILE A 235 -9.25 -8.42 -8.97
C ILE A 235 -9.66 -9.10 -7.67
N GLY A 236 -9.70 -8.36 -6.56
CA GLY A 236 -10.14 -8.88 -5.26
C GLY A 236 -10.63 -7.77 -4.32
N GLN A 237 -11.60 -8.11 -3.46
CA GLN A 237 -12.08 -7.25 -2.39
C GLN A 237 -12.23 -8.03 -1.09
N PHE A 238 -11.77 -7.42 0.00
CA PHE A 238 -11.66 -8.07 1.29
C PHE A 238 -12.09 -7.16 2.43
N ILE A 239 -12.73 -7.74 3.43
CA ILE A 239 -12.93 -7.12 4.74
C ILE A 239 -11.72 -7.50 5.59
N GLN A 240 -10.94 -6.51 6.00
CA GLN A 240 -9.83 -6.70 6.94
C GLN A 240 -10.35 -6.68 8.38
N LYS A 241 -9.83 -7.59 9.18
CA LYS A 241 -10.03 -7.67 10.62
C LYS A 241 -8.68 -7.89 11.30
N SER A 242 -8.54 -7.38 12.51
CA SER A 242 -7.36 -7.61 13.34
C SER A 242 -7.83 -7.88 14.77
N SER A 243 -6.99 -8.55 15.54
CA SER A 243 -7.14 -8.67 16.99
C SER A 243 -6.91 -7.34 17.71
N PHE A 244 -6.20 -6.39 17.07
CA PHE A 244 -5.85 -5.06 17.60
C PHE A 244 -6.39 -3.93 16.71
N PRO A 245 -7.52 -3.30 17.09
CA PRO A 245 -8.31 -2.45 16.19
C PRO A 245 -7.58 -1.45 15.33
N ASN A 246 -6.66 -0.75 15.97
CA ASN A 246 -5.90 0.34 15.39
C ASN A 246 -4.86 -0.14 14.36
N GLN A 247 -4.47 -1.43 14.38
CA GLN A 247 -3.61 -2.02 13.34
C GLN A 247 -4.27 -1.95 11.95
N LEU A 248 -5.61 -1.91 11.89
CA LEU A 248 -6.33 -1.83 10.62
C LEU A 248 -6.02 -0.57 9.81
N LEU A 249 -5.47 0.47 10.45
CA LEU A 249 -5.06 1.73 9.81
C LEU A 249 -3.73 1.61 9.05
N PHE A 250 -2.97 0.53 9.25
CA PHE A 250 -1.74 0.21 8.51
C PHE A 250 -2.01 -0.65 7.29
N SER A 251 -0.95 -1.04 6.56
CA SER A 251 -1.02 -2.12 5.56
C SER A 251 -1.52 -3.43 6.18
N VAL A 252 -1.91 -4.38 5.33
CA VAL A 252 -2.20 -5.73 5.80
C VAL A 252 -0.91 -6.36 6.33
N THR A 253 -1.01 -6.99 7.50
CA THR A 253 0.07 -7.66 8.22
C THR A 253 -0.26 -9.14 8.44
N ASP A 254 0.67 -9.93 8.95
CA ASP A 254 0.41 -11.35 9.29
C ASP A 254 -0.65 -11.54 10.39
N ASP A 255 -0.80 -10.57 11.29
CA ASP A 255 -1.86 -10.56 12.33
C ASP A 255 -3.23 -10.13 11.78
N SER A 256 -3.29 -9.66 10.53
CA SER A 256 -4.52 -9.32 9.87
C SER A 256 -5.21 -10.55 9.32
N SER A 257 -6.49 -10.70 9.62
CA SER A 257 -7.37 -11.67 8.96
C SER A 257 -8.16 -10.98 7.85
N LEU A 258 -8.19 -11.58 6.67
CA LEU A 258 -9.02 -11.11 5.56
C LEU A 258 -10.20 -12.04 5.34
N HIS A 259 -11.35 -11.44 5.04
CA HIS A 259 -12.54 -12.17 4.64
C HIS A 259 -13.00 -11.68 3.28
N SER A 260 -13.54 -12.59 2.47
CA SER A 260 -14.20 -12.21 1.21
C SER A 260 -15.23 -11.10 1.46
N PHE A 261 -15.23 -10.09 0.60
CA PHE A 261 -16.20 -8.99 0.64
C PHE A 261 -17.66 -9.49 0.61
N SER A 262 -17.94 -10.66 0.03
CA SER A 262 -19.27 -11.28 0.05
C SER A 262 -19.85 -11.50 1.45
N LYS A 263 -19.02 -11.56 2.50
CA LYS A 263 -19.46 -11.65 3.90
C LYS A 263 -20.06 -10.34 4.42
N ILE A 264 -19.98 -9.25 3.68
CA ILE A 264 -20.53 -7.95 4.09
C ILE A 264 -22.04 -7.99 4.35
N LYS A 265 -22.75 -8.89 3.66
CA LYS A 265 -24.20 -9.15 3.85
C LYS A 265 -24.57 -9.61 5.27
N TYR A 266 -23.61 -10.10 6.05
CA TYR A 266 -23.81 -10.48 7.45
C TYR A 266 -23.57 -9.32 8.41
N VAL A 267 -23.09 -8.18 7.90
CA VAL A 267 -22.75 -6.99 8.69
C VAL A 267 -23.71 -5.84 8.37
N LEU A 268 -24.11 -5.70 7.11
CA LEU A 268 -24.99 -4.63 6.63
C LEU A 268 -26.30 -5.19 6.07
N SER A 269 -27.35 -4.37 6.08
CA SER A 269 -28.58 -4.66 5.35
C SER A 269 -28.34 -4.68 3.84
N SER A 270 -29.24 -5.27 3.05
CA SER A 270 -29.12 -5.30 1.59
C SER A 270 -28.93 -3.90 0.98
N THR A 271 -29.68 -2.90 1.48
CA THR A 271 -29.51 -1.50 1.08
C THR A 271 -28.14 -0.96 1.46
N GLY A 272 -27.65 -1.25 2.67
CA GLY A 272 -26.32 -0.83 3.11
C GLY A 272 -25.19 -1.45 2.29
N VAL A 273 -25.34 -2.71 1.89
CA VAL A 273 -24.40 -3.38 0.98
C VAL A 273 -24.37 -2.68 -0.39
N GLN A 274 -25.54 -2.37 -0.96
CA GLN A 274 -25.61 -1.68 -2.26
C GLN A 274 -24.97 -0.30 -2.18
N LEU A 275 -25.32 0.51 -1.18
CA LEU A 275 -24.76 1.85 -0.99
C LEU A 275 -23.23 1.82 -0.83
N LEU A 276 -22.70 0.84 -0.10
CA LEU A 276 -21.26 0.64 0.03
C LEU A 276 -20.63 0.25 -1.31
N GLN A 277 -21.25 -0.65 -2.08
CA GLN A 277 -20.74 -1.04 -3.40
C GLN A 277 -20.72 0.14 -4.37
N ASP A 278 -21.78 0.95 -4.39
CA ASP A 278 -21.86 2.15 -5.22
C ASP A 278 -20.76 3.15 -4.85
N ALA A 279 -20.59 3.43 -3.54
CA ALA A 279 -19.54 4.33 -3.06
C ALA A 279 -18.12 3.81 -3.37
N LEU A 280 -17.88 2.51 -3.22
CA LEU A 280 -16.59 1.91 -3.59
C LEU A 280 -16.35 2.04 -5.10
N GLN A 281 -17.37 1.80 -5.92
CA GLN A 281 -17.24 1.91 -7.37
C GLN A 281 -16.94 3.35 -7.80
N ASP A 282 -17.59 4.34 -7.17
CA ASP A 282 -17.32 5.76 -7.39
C ASP A 282 -15.88 6.12 -7.01
N ILE A 283 -15.43 5.71 -5.81
CA ILE A 283 -14.04 5.93 -5.36
C ILE A 283 -13.06 5.32 -6.36
N ILE A 284 -13.28 4.06 -6.75
CA ILE A 284 -12.42 3.33 -7.69
C ILE A 284 -12.32 4.08 -9.02
N ASN A 285 -13.45 4.45 -9.61
CA ASN A 285 -13.50 5.16 -10.88
C ASN A 285 -12.77 6.51 -10.82
N GLU A 286 -13.00 7.28 -9.76
CA GLU A 286 -12.41 8.61 -9.60
C GLU A 286 -10.92 8.56 -9.25
N VAL A 287 -10.47 7.54 -8.49
CA VAL A 287 -9.05 7.27 -8.27
C VAL A 287 -8.36 7.01 -9.60
N PHE A 288 -8.93 6.17 -10.48
CA PHE A 288 -8.33 5.86 -11.77
C PHE A 288 -8.22 7.08 -12.67
N GLN A 289 -9.31 7.84 -12.82
CA GLN A 289 -9.31 9.06 -13.62
C GLN A 289 -8.26 10.05 -13.13
N THR A 290 -8.04 10.12 -11.83
CA THR A 290 -7.03 11.01 -11.23
C THR A 290 -5.62 10.48 -11.47
N LEU A 291 -5.35 9.20 -11.23
CA LEU A 291 -4.01 8.63 -11.33
C LEU A 291 -3.53 8.47 -12.77
N ASP A 292 -4.39 8.05 -13.71
CA ASP A 292 -3.99 7.87 -15.11
C ASP A 292 -3.64 9.21 -15.80
N GLN A 293 -4.15 10.34 -15.29
CA GLN A 293 -3.77 11.68 -15.75
C GLN A 293 -2.38 12.11 -15.23
N SER A 294 -1.99 11.61 -14.06
CA SER A 294 -0.76 12.04 -13.36
C SER A 294 0.40 11.06 -13.51
N TYR A 295 0.13 9.78 -13.73
CA TYR A 295 1.14 8.71 -13.70
C TYR A 295 0.95 7.72 -14.84
N SER A 296 1.93 7.64 -15.74
CA SER A 296 1.92 6.73 -16.88
C SER A 296 2.32 5.29 -16.51
N SER A 297 3.18 5.12 -15.50
CA SER A 297 3.72 3.82 -15.05
C SER A 297 3.04 3.37 -13.76
N LEU A 298 1.82 2.87 -13.89
CA LEU A 298 1.05 2.34 -12.76
C LEU A 298 0.16 1.18 -13.22
N PHE A 299 0.52 -0.04 -12.81
CA PHE A 299 -0.10 -1.28 -13.23
C PHE A 299 -1.04 -1.86 -12.16
N GLU A 300 -0.71 -1.67 -10.88
CA GLU A 300 -1.45 -2.26 -9.77
C GLU A 300 -1.61 -1.30 -8.60
N LEU A 301 -2.67 -1.54 -7.82
CA LEU A 301 -3.03 -0.73 -6.67
C LEU A 301 -3.72 -1.58 -5.60
N GLU A 302 -3.58 -1.14 -4.35
CA GLU A 302 -4.45 -1.48 -3.25
C GLU A 302 -5.07 -0.19 -2.72
N LEU A 303 -6.39 -0.18 -2.58
CA LEU A 303 -7.13 0.90 -1.92
C LEU A 303 -7.51 0.46 -0.51
N SER A 304 -7.16 1.29 0.48
CA SER A 304 -7.61 1.15 1.87
C SER A 304 -8.81 2.04 2.10
N THR A 305 -9.99 1.46 2.26
CA THR A 305 -11.22 2.20 2.53
C THR A 305 -11.82 1.83 3.86
N ILE A 306 -12.40 2.80 4.57
CA ILE A 306 -13.05 2.61 5.86
C ILE A 306 -14.49 3.10 5.78
N MET A 307 -15.44 2.30 6.26
CA MET A 307 -16.78 2.77 6.60
C MET A 307 -16.84 3.15 8.09
N ASP A 308 -17.25 4.38 8.38
CA ASP A 308 -17.45 4.87 9.74
C ASP A 308 -18.85 4.55 10.30
N GLN A 309 -19.07 4.93 11.56
CA GLN A 309 -20.32 4.72 12.29
C GLN A 309 -21.57 5.25 11.58
N LYS A 310 -21.44 6.32 10.79
CA LYS A 310 -22.54 6.97 10.07
C LYS A 310 -22.74 6.40 8.67
N GLY A 311 -21.92 5.43 8.26
CA GLY A 311 -21.93 4.85 6.92
C GLY A 311 -21.15 5.67 5.90
N ALA A 312 -20.43 6.72 6.32
CA ALA A 312 -19.57 7.45 5.40
C ALA A 312 -18.33 6.60 5.06
N ILE A 313 -17.92 6.63 3.79
CA ILE A 313 -16.77 5.89 3.28
C ILE A 313 -15.59 6.84 3.13
N TRP A 314 -14.43 6.41 3.61
CA TRP A 314 -13.20 7.18 3.60
C TRP A 314 -12.10 6.39 2.89
N LEU A 315 -11.49 6.94 1.83
CA LEU A 315 -10.28 6.41 1.22
C LEU A 315 -9.08 6.88 2.06
N MET A 316 -8.52 5.96 2.85
CA MET A 316 -7.49 6.27 3.84
C MET A 316 -6.11 6.43 3.22
N TYR A 317 -5.80 5.59 2.24
CA TYR A 317 -4.60 5.65 1.43
C TYR A 317 -4.71 4.73 0.21
N VAL A 318 -3.78 4.93 -0.71
CA VAL A 318 -3.54 4.10 -1.88
C VAL A 318 -2.13 3.55 -1.77
N ASN A 319 -1.97 2.25 -2.03
CA ASN A 319 -0.68 1.57 -2.03
C ASN A 319 -0.37 1.08 -3.45
N THR A 320 0.79 1.45 -3.98
CA THR A 320 1.26 1.08 -5.34
C THR A 320 2.05 -0.23 -5.36
N ILE A 321 2.31 -0.83 -4.20
CA ILE A 321 2.95 -2.14 -4.02
C ILE A 321 2.05 -3.01 -3.11
N PRO A 322 0.91 -3.53 -3.62
CA PRO A 322 0.01 -4.35 -2.83
C PRO A 322 0.73 -5.57 -2.23
N PRO A 323 0.60 -5.88 -0.93
CA PRO A 323 1.30 -6.99 -0.29
C PRO A 323 0.58 -8.31 -0.60
N TYR A 324 0.77 -8.82 -1.82
CA TYR A 324 0.00 -9.94 -2.37
C TYR A 324 0.08 -11.22 -1.55
N GLU A 325 1.17 -11.45 -0.81
CA GLU A 325 1.35 -12.66 0.01
C GLU A 325 0.20 -12.88 1.01
N HIS A 326 -0.41 -11.81 1.52
CA HIS A 326 -1.58 -11.92 2.41
C HIS A 326 -2.88 -12.24 1.66
N TYR A 327 -2.98 -11.87 0.38
CA TYR A 327 -4.20 -12.03 -0.42
C TYR A 327 -4.27 -13.38 -1.15
N ILE A 328 -3.15 -13.87 -1.67
CA ILE A 328 -3.09 -15.10 -2.48
C ILE A 328 -3.53 -16.34 -1.71
N ARG A 329 -3.38 -16.36 -0.37
CA ARG A 329 -3.76 -17.50 0.49
C ARG A 329 -5.27 -17.70 0.59
N HIS A 330 -6.08 -16.73 0.14
CA HIS A 330 -7.54 -16.79 0.25
C HIS A 330 -8.24 -17.48 -0.91
N SER A 331 -7.65 -17.51 -2.10
CA SER A 331 -8.29 -18.05 -3.30
C SER A 331 -7.25 -18.33 -4.37
N ASP A 332 -7.17 -19.59 -4.81
CA ASP A 332 -6.31 -19.99 -5.92
C ASP A 332 -6.66 -19.21 -7.19
N SER A 333 -7.95 -18.95 -7.45
CA SER A 333 -8.39 -18.17 -8.60
C SER A 333 -7.88 -16.72 -8.56
N LEU A 334 -7.82 -16.12 -7.36
CA LEU A 334 -7.22 -14.79 -7.21
C LEU A 334 -5.70 -14.84 -7.38
N ALA A 335 -5.05 -15.84 -6.78
CA ALA A 335 -3.61 -16.04 -6.90
C ALA A 335 -3.20 -16.14 -8.37
N GLU A 336 -3.91 -16.94 -9.17
CA GLU A 336 -3.70 -17.02 -10.62
C GLU A 336 -3.84 -15.67 -11.32
N LYS A 337 -4.88 -14.87 -10.99
CA LYS A 337 -5.05 -13.52 -11.57
C LYS A 337 -3.84 -12.64 -11.26
N ILE A 338 -3.41 -12.62 -9.99
CA ILE A 338 -2.28 -11.84 -9.51
C ILE A 338 -0.99 -12.24 -10.25
N TYR A 339 -0.68 -13.54 -10.33
CA TYR A 339 0.54 -14.04 -10.97
C TYR A 339 0.58 -13.80 -12.48
N HIS A 340 -0.57 -13.91 -13.15
CA HIS A 340 -0.66 -13.68 -14.59
C HIS A 340 -0.68 -12.20 -14.98
N GLY A 341 -1.06 -11.31 -14.06
CA GLY A 341 -1.19 -9.87 -14.29
C GLY A 341 0.03 -9.22 -14.96
N PRO A 342 1.22 -9.21 -14.31
CA PRO A 342 2.39 -8.51 -14.84
C PRO A 342 2.90 -9.12 -16.16
N LEU A 343 2.71 -10.43 -16.37
CA LEU A 343 3.06 -11.10 -17.64
C LEU A 343 2.14 -10.66 -18.78
N LYS A 344 0.82 -10.62 -18.55
CA LYS A 344 -0.14 -10.15 -19.54
C LYS A 344 0.09 -8.67 -19.85
N PHE A 345 0.26 -7.85 -18.84
CA PHE A 345 0.45 -6.42 -19.04
C PHE A 345 1.75 -6.13 -19.81
N SER A 346 2.89 -6.66 -19.37
CA SER A 346 4.17 -6.45 -20.09
C SER A 346 4.17 -6.96 -21.52
N ARG A 347 3.44 -8.04 -21.82
CA ARG A 347 3.41 -8.62 -23.18
C ARG A 347 2.63 -7.79 -24.19
N PHE A 348 1.56 -7.12 -23.75
CA PHE A 348 0.58 -6.48 -24.62
C PHE A 348 0.55 -4.96 -24.52
N THR A 349 1.33 -4.36 -23.62
CA THR A 349 1.58 -2.92 -23.61
C THR A 349 2.57 -2.58 -24.74
N PRO A 350 2.16 -1.73 -25.72
CA PRO A 350 2.92 -1.43 -26.93
C PRO A 350 4.28 -0.78 -26.66
#